data_AF-A0A149UM91-F1
#
_entry.id   AF-A0A149UM91-F1
#
_cell.length_a   1.000
_cell.length_b   1.000
_cell.length_c   1.000
_cell.angle_alpha   90.00
_cell.angle_beta   90.00
_cell.angle_gamma   90.00
#
_symmetry.space_group_name_H-M   'P 1'
#
loop_
_entity.id
_entity.type
_entity.pdbx_description
1 polymer ?
#
loop_
_entity_poly.entity_id
_entity_poly.type
_entity_poly.pdbx_seq_one_letter_code
_entity_poly.pdbx_strand_id
1 'polypeptide(L)'
;MSGTVSRSSGTRSSGEITLMLAGVALLGMVVLAYMVWSTFHTEISRFYCKALIWQIGILSPTPELAHLNIQLHQALHHPASIRLIQLYYGLSIVGMQLRWVAVLVGGICAGLCLFFGENKALRAVLDLEGLIAVQAKMFPTLRGFAKRRITRLVAPSTGAPLPADPALTADEWRSRFATTPGGSFSEVCAQEAFERQLGPHYTTAGPVATPPAAQVLFAAFALHKLKRRDEAMTLLGQLSEGLADAGLDGDTGPKVSLKVPADVLKTAQDFLAAPEVQTTIAQSCDRHGWTTTALMTLLCDARFEAGVLAPPAFAIVKLIDRPLWYALHSLGYPSENPNEDVHPNPRIEAAGARAHWSEEQRLRRPLYIPVLDRALSTLRSTWKTVS
;
A
#
# COMPACT_ATOMS: atom_id res chain seq x y z
N MET A 1 55.09 47.43 -27.86
CA MET A 1 54.83 46.11 -27.25
C MET A 1 53.34 46.02 -26.94
N SER A 2 52.56 45.31 -27.75
CA SER A 2 51.22 44.87 -27.37
C SER A 2 51.01 43.54 -28.08
N GLY A 3 51.13 42.45 -27.32
CA GLY A 3 51.02 41.09 -27.81
C GLY A 3 49.56 40.71 -27.99
N THR A 4 49.15 40.54 -29.24
CA THR A 4 47.90 39.89 -29.62
C THR A 4 47.98 38.39 -29.31
N VAL A 5 47.43 37.98 -28.18
CA VAL A 5 47.14 36.56 -27.91
C VAL A 5 45.76 36.25 -28.49
N SER A 6 45.76 35.71 -29.70
CA SER A 6 44.60 35.02 -30.29
C SER A 6 44.46 33.65 -29.62
N ARG A 7 43.54 33.53 -28.64
CA ARG A 7 43.01 32.22 -28.21
C ARG A 7 41.72 31.95 -28.98
N SER A 8 41.83 31.34 -30.14
CA SER A 8 40.71 30.66 -30.80
C SER A 8 40.64 29.22 -30.26
N SER A 9 39.98 29.01 -29.12
CA SER A 9 39.53 27.67 -28.73
C SER A 9 38.03 27.57 -28.98
N GLY A 10 37.67 27.20 -30.22
CA GLY A 10 36.31 26.83 -30.56
C GLY A 10 35.92 25.57 -29.78
N THR A 11 35.08 25.73 -28.77
CA THR A 11 34.42 24.62 -28.07
C THR A 11 33.47 23.94 -29.06
N ARG A 12 33.89 22.81 -29.65
CA ARG A 12 33.00 21.96 -30.47
C ARG A 12 31.78 21.56 -29.64
N SER A 13 30.59 21.59 -30.25
CA SER A 13 29.37 21.19 -29.54
C SER A 13 29.42 19.70 -29.19
N SER A 14 28.77 19.29 -28.09
CA SER A 14 28.77 17.89 -27.65
C SER A 14 28.34 16.91 -28.76
N GLY A 15 27.44 17.33 -29.66
CA GLY A 15 27.00 16.52 -30.81
C GLY A 15 28.08 16.31 -31.87
N GLU A 16 28.94 17.30 -32.11
CA GLU A 16 30.09 17.17 -33.04
C GLU A 16 31.16 16.22 -32.46
N ILE A 17 31.36 16.25 -31.14
CA ILE A 17 32.26 15.34 -30.44
C ILE A 17 31.72 13.90 -30.52
N THR A 18 30.41 13.70 -30.29
CA THR A 18 29.79 12.37 -30.43
C THR A 18 29.88 11.82 -31.85
N LEU A 19 29.63 12.66 -32.87
CA LEU A 19 29.72 12.25 -34.27
C LEU A 19 31.16 11.90 -34.66
N MET A 20 32.13 12.68 -34.20
CA MET A 20 33.56 12.41 -34.41
C MET A 20 33.99 11.12 -33.71
N LEU A 21 33.60 10.89 -32.46
CA LEU A 21 33.91 9.66 -31.73
C LEU A 21 33.27 8.44 -32.38
N ALA A 22 32.03 8.55 -32.86
CA ALA A 22 31.37 7.49 -33.61
C ALA A 22 32.10 7.18 -34.93
N GLY A 23 32.56 8.21 -35.66
CA GLY A 23 33.35 8.05 -36.87
C GLY A 23 34.70 7.36 -36.62
N VAL A 24 35.42 7.76 -35.57
CA VAL A 24 36.68 7.13 -35.16
C VAL A 24 36.45 5.69 -34.72
N ALA A 25 35.39 5.40 -33.96
CA ALA A 25 35.03 4.05 -33.56
C ALA A 25 34.70 3.17 -34.76
N LEU A 26 33.94 3.69 -35.74
CA LEU A 26 33.61 2.96 -36.97
C LEU A 26 34.88 2.63 -37.79
N LEU A 27 35.77 3.60 -37.97
CA LEU A 27 37.04 3.38 -38.66
C LEU A 27 37.91 2.35 -37.92
N GLY A 28 37.97 2.46 -36.59
CA GLY A 28 38.67 1.49 -35.74
C GLY A 28 38.10 0.07 -35.91
N MET A 29 36.79 -0.09 -35.95
CA MET A 29 36.14 -1.39 -36.19
C MET A 29 36.48 -1.95 -37.57
N VAL A 30 36.51 -1.13 -38.63
CA VAL A 30 36.85 -1.59 -39.98
C VAL A 30 38.32 -2.05 -40.05
N VAL A 31 39.24 -1.29 -39.46
CA VAL A 31 40.66 -1.65 -39.41
C VAL A 31 40.87 -2.94 -38.61
N LEU A 32 40.23 -3.06 -37.44
CA LEU A 32 40.28 -4.28 -36.63
C LEU A 32 39.70 -5.49 -37.37
N ALA A 33 38.56 -5.34 -38.04
CA ALA A 33 37.94 -6.41 -38.82
C ALA A 33 38.85 -6.85 -39.98
N TYR A 34 39.49 -5.90 -40.67
CA TYR A 34 40.48 -6.21 -41.70
C TYR A 34 41.70 -6.92 -41.12
N MET A 35 42.25 -6.46 -40.00
CA MET A 35 43.37 -7.11 -39.32
C MET A 35 43.03 -8.55 -38.95
N VAL A 36 41.91 -8.77 -38.26
CA VAL A 36 41.43 -10.09 -37.83
C VAL A 36 41.23 -11.01 -39.04
N TRP A 37 40.60 -10.52 -40.10
CA TRP A 37 40.46 -11.29 -41.34
C TRP A 37 41.83 -11.62 -41.94
N SER A 38 42.72 -10.65 -42.10
CA SER A 38 44.03 -10.86 -42.73
C SER A 38 44.93 -11.86 -41.97
N THR A 39 44.84 -11.93 -40.65
CA THR A 39 45.66 -12.82 -39.82
C THR A 39 45.01 -14.18 -39.56
N PHE A 40 43.69 -14.24 -39.40
CA PHE A 40 42.96 -15.44 -38.98
C PHE A 40 41.97 -15.97 -40.02
N HIS A 41 41.98 -15.47 -41.26
CA HIS A 41 41.06 -15.88 -42.33
C HIS A 41 40.85 -17.39 -42.45
N THR A 42 41.94 -18.17 -42.45
CA THR A 42 41.89 -19.62 -42.59
C THR A 42 41.15 -20.28 -41.42
N GLU A 43 41.42 -19.83 -40.19
CA GLU A 43 40.80 -20.37 -38.98
C GLU A 43 39.33 -19.95 -38.88
N ILE A 44 39.01 -18.70 -39.21
CA ILE A 44 37.65 -18.17 -39.26
C ILE A 44 36.83 -18.96 -40.29
N SER A 45 37.36 -19.15 -41.49
CA SER A 45 36.67 -19.87 -42.57
C SER A 45 36.44 -21.34 -42.20
N ARG A 46 37.44 -22.00 -41.57
CA ARG A 46 37.29 -23.38 -41.08
C ARG A 46 36.23 -23.49 -39.98
N PHE A 47 36.26 -22.59 -39.00
CA PHE A 47 35.26 -22.54 -37.93
C PHE A 47 33.86 -22.33 -38.52
N TYR A 48 33.72 -21.38 -39.43
CA TYR A 48 32.47 -21.04 -40.07
C TYR A 48 31.89 -22.21 -40.88
N CYS A 49 32.70 -22.91 -41.69
CA CYS A 49 32.25 -24.09 -42.41
C CYS A 49 31.77 -25.20 -41.47
N LYS A 50 32.49 -25.46 -40.37
CA LYS A 50 32.06 -26.44 -39.36
C LYS A 50 30.75 -26.04 -38.70
N ALA A 51 30.58 -24.76 -38.37
CA ALA A 51 29.36 -24.22 -37.78
C ALA A 51 28.16 -24.37 -38.72
N LEU A 52 28.33 -24.08 -40.02
CA LEU A 52 27.27 -24.28 -41.01
C LEU A 52 26.94 -25.76 -41.22
N ILE A 53 27.94 -26.66 -41.30
CA ILE A 53 27.71 -28.12 -41.39
C ILE A 53 26.90 -28.60 -40.18
N TRP A 54 27.26 -28.14 -38.98
CA TRP A 54 26.52 -28.48 -37.75
C TRP A 54 25.07 -27.98 -37.81
N GLN A 55 24.84 -26.73 -38.26
CA GLN A 55 23.49 -26.19 -38.44
C GLN A 55 22.69 -26.99 -39.47
N ILE A 56 23.29 -27.36 -40.61
CA ILE A 56 22.66 -28.19 -41.64
C ILE A 56 22.22 -29.53 -41.06
N GLY A 57 23.03 -30.14 -40.18
CA GLY A 57 22.70 -31.42 -39.52
C GLY A 57 21.48 -31.37 -38.60
N ILE A 58 21.07 -30.19 -38.15
CA ILE A 58 19.89 -29.98 -37.28
C ILE A 58 18.65 -29.62 -38.12
N LEU A 59 18.85 -29.10 -39.33
CA LEU A 59 17.77 -28.66 -40.20
C LEU A 59 17.20 -29.83 -41.03
N SER A 60 15.95 -29.68 -41.47
CA SER A 60 15.33 -30.66 -42.36
C SER A 60 16.08 -30.73 -43.71
N PRO A 61 16.32 -31.93 -44.26
CA PRO A 61 17.11 -32.09 -45.47
C PRO A 61 16.38 -31.48 -46.68
N THR A 62 17.06 -30.58 -47.38
CA THR A 62 16.62 -30.02 -48.67
C THR A 62 17.72 -30.20 -49.73
N PRO A 63 17.39 -30.22 -51.03
CA PRO A 63 18.40 -30.37 -52.09
C PRO A 63 19.49 -29.28 -52.03
N GLU A 64 19.10 -28.06 -51.69
CA GLU A 64 20.02 -26.91 -51.54
C GLU A 64 20.98 -27.09 -50.37
N LEU A 65 20.49 -27.54 -49.21
CA LEU A 65 21.32 -27.81 -48.03
C LEU A 65 22.23 -29.02 -48.27
N ALA A 66 21.76 -30.04 -48.98
CA ALA A 66 22.57 -31.21 -49.34
C ALA A 66 23.73 -30.81 -50.26
N HIS A 67 23.45 -29.97 -51.26
CA HIS A 67 24.48 -29.44 -52.15
C HIS A 67 25.49 -28.56 -51.40
N LEU A 68 24.99 -27.66 -50.54
CA LEU A 68 25.83 -26.82 -49.69
C LEU A 68 26.70 -27.67 -48.75
N ASN A 69 26.16 -28.73 -48.15
CA ASN A 69 26.89 -29.61 -47.24
C ASN A 69 28.10 -30.26 -47.95
N ILE A 70 27.90 -30.75 -49.18
CA ILE A 70 28.97 -31.32 -50.01
C ILE A 70 30.04 -30.25 -50.30
N GLN A 71 29.62 -29.04 -50.71
CA GLN A 71 30.54 -27.93 -50.99
C GLN A 71 31.34 -27.52 -49.74
N LEU A 72 30.71 -27.49 -48.56
CA LEU A 72 31.37 -27.14 -47.29
C LEU A 72 32.39 -28.21 -46.87
N HIS A 73 32.07 -29.50 -47.03
CA HIS A 73 33.01 -30.59 -46.78
C HIS A 73 34.21 -30.54 -47.73
N GLN A 74 33.99 -30.23 -49.01
CA GLN A 74 35.08 -30.01 -49.97
C GLN A 74 35.93 -28.78 -49.61
N ALA A 75 35.30 -27.68 -49.21
CA ALA A 75 35.97 -26.43 -48.85
C ALA A 75 36.86 -26.58 -47.59
N LEU A 76 36.55 -27.51 -46.69
CA LEU A 76 37.38 -27.82 -45.51
C LEU A 76 38.76 -28.38 -45.86
N HIS A 77 38.96 -28.94 -47.06
CA HIS A 77 40.28 -29.38 -47.52
C HIS A 77 41.19 -28.20 -47.92
N HIS A 78 40.62 -27.07 -48.36
CA HIS A 78 41.35 -25.88 -48.77
C HIS A 78 40.74 -24.57 -48.20
N PRO A 79 40.72 -24.40 -46.86
CA PRO A 79 40.01 -23.29 -46.22
C PRO A 79 40.59 -21.90 -46.55
N ALA A 80 41.88 -21.81 -46.89
CA ALA A 80 42.54 -20.57 -47.30
C ALA A 80 42.06 -20.03 -48.65
N SER A 81 41.32 -20.81 -49.44
CA SER A 81 40.79 -20.39 -50.74
C SER A 81 39.39 -19.74 -50.65
N ILE A 82 38.74 -19.82 -49.49
CA ILE A 82 37.34 -19.41 -49.31
C ILE A 82 37.22 -17.89 -49.24
N ARG A 83 36.39 -17.30 -50.09
CA ARG A 83 36.14 -15.86 -50.11
C ARG A 83 35.00 -15.50 -49.15
N LEU A 84 35.03 -14.26 -48.63
CA LEU A 84 34.01 -13.74 -47.72
C LEU A 84 32.59 -13.80 -48.32
N ILE A 85 32.47 -13.57 -49.64
CA ILE A 85 31.20 -13.70 -50.36
C ILE A 85 30.65 -15.13 -50.36
N GLN A 86 31.51 -16.15 -50.38
CA GLN A 86 31.09 -17.55 -50.34
C GLN A 86 30.57 -17.93 -48.95
N LEU A 87 31.19 -17.38 -47.89
CA LEU A 87 30.67 -17.52 -46.53
C LEU A 87 29.28 -16.88 -46.39
N TYR A 88 29.09 -15.70 -46.98
CA TYR A 88 27.81 -15.01 -47.02
C TYR A 88 26.73 -15.84 -47.75
N TYR A 89 27.04 -16.42 -48.92
CA TYR A 89 26.10 -17.29 -49.62
C TYR A 89 25.71 -18.52 -48.79
N GLY A 90 26.68 -19.16 -48.13
CA GLY A 90 26.42 -20.24 -47.19
C GLY A 90 25.47 -19.81 -46.06
N LEU A 91 25.65 -18.61 -45.51
CA LEU A 91 24.74 -18.05 -44.50
C LEU A 91 23.34 -17.85 -45.04
N SER A 92 23.23 -17.32 -46.26
CA SER A 92 21.95 -16.96 -46.86
C SER A 92 21.08 -18.20 -47.11
N ILE A 93 21.68 -19.30 -47.54
CA ILE A 93 20.99 -20.57 -47.80
C ILE A 93 20.50 -21.19 -46.49
N VAL A 94 21.37 -21.27 -45.47
CA VAL A 94 20.99 -21.81 -44.15
C VAL A 94 19.98 -20.89 -43.45
N GLY A 95 20.18 -19.58 -43.54
CA GLY A 95 19.32 -18.55 -42.98
C GLY A 95 17.91 -18.55 -43.58
N MET A 96 17.76 -18.88 -44.87
CA MET A 96 16.45 -19.02 -45.52
C MET A 96 15.60 -20.10 -44.83
N GLN A 97 16.23 -21.20 -44.41
CA GLN A 97 15.55 -22.30 -43.73
C GLN A 97 15.26 -21.96 -42.27
N LEU A 98 16.21 -21.30 -41.58
CA LEU A 98 16.01 -20.80 -40.21
C LEU A 98 14.92 -19.71 -40.13
N ARG A 99 14.59 -19.03 -41.23
CA ARG A 99 13.54 -18.00 -41.26
C ARG A 99 12.20 -18.53 -40.77
N TRP A 100 11.82 -19.75 -41.16
CA TRP A 100 10.55 -20.34 -40.75
C TRP A 100 10.53 -20.70 -39.26
N VAL A 101 11.67 -21.16 -38.73
CA VAL A 101 11.83 -21.39 -37.28
C VAL A 101 11.73 -20.07 -36.52
N ALA A 102 12.38 -19.01 -37.00
CA ALA A 102 12.30 -17.67 -36.39
C ALA A 102 10.88 -17.10 -36.44
N VAL A 103 10.17 -17.27 -37.57
CA VAL A 103 8.76 -16.86 -37.70
C VAL A 103 7.86 -17.65 -36.75
N LEU A 104 8.09 -18.96 -36.60
CA LEU A 104 7.34 -19.78 -35.66
C LEU A 104 7.56 -19.31 -34.22
N VAL A 105 8.82 -19.16 -33.79
CA VAL A 105 9.17 -18.69 -32.44
C VAL A 105 8.61 -17.28 -32.20
N GLY A 106 8.79 -16.37 -33.15
CA GLY A 106 8.24 -15.01 -33.08
C GLY A 106 6.71 -15.02 -33.01
N GLY A 107 6.05 -15.89 -33.78
CA GLY A 107 4.60 -16.09 -33.75
C GLY A 107 4.11 -16.64 -32.42
N ILE A 108 4.84 -17.59 -31.81
CA ILE A 108 4.56 -18.11 -30.47
C ILE A 108 4.69 -16.98 -29.44
N CYS A 109 5.78 -16.22 -29.46
CA CYS A 109 5.98 -15.09 -28.55
C CYS A 109 4.88 -14.03 -28.71
N ALA A 110 4.54 -13.66 -29.95
CA ALA A 110 3.45 -12.72 -30.23
C ALA A 110 2.09 -13.24 -29.74
N GLY A 111 1.80 -14.53 -29.96
CA GLY A 111 0.62 -15.20 -29.43
C GLY A 111 0.58 -15.16 -27.90
N LEU A 112 1.68 -15.51 -27.24
CA LEU A 112 1.78 -15.45 -25.78
C LEU A 112 1.52 -14.03 -25.25
N CYS A 113 2.09 -12.99 -25.88
CA CYS A 113 1.84 -11.61 -25.50
C CYS A 113 0.36 -11.19 -25.68
N LEU A 114 -0.30 -11.62 -26.76
CA LEU A 114 -1.70 -11.27 -27.02
C LEU A 114 -2.69 -12.02 -26.12
N PHE A 115 -2.42 -13.30 -25.85
CA PHE A 115 -3.35 -14.15 -25.09
C PHE A 115 -3.12 -14.10 -23.58
N PHE A 116 -1.86 -14.05 -23.15
CA PHE A 116 -1.44 -14.07 -21.75
C PHE A 116 -0.90 -12.71 -21.25
N GLY A 117 -0.93 -11.67 -22.08
CA GLY A 117 -0.59 -10.33 -21.64
C GLY A 117 -1.48 -9.88 -20.48
N GLU A 118 -0.86 -9.52 -19.35
CA GLU A 118 -1.51 -9.08 -18.11
C GLU A 118 -2.45 -7.87 -18.29
N ASN A 119 -2.35 -7.18 -19.43
CA ASN A 119 -3.18 -6.03 -19.79
C ASN A 119 -4.67 -6.32 -19.96
N LYS A 120 -5.10 -7.59 -20.07
CA LYS A 120 -6.53 -7.91 -20.12
C LYS A 120 -7.25 -7.55 -18.82
N ALA A 121 -6.59 -7.73 -17.67
CA ALA A 121 -7.16 -7.37 -16.37
C ALA A 121 -7.25 -5.85 -16.16
N LEU A 122 -6.34 -5.08 -16.77
CA LEU A 122 -6.26 -3.62 -16.66
C LEU A 122 -7.20 -2.88 -17.62
N ARG A 123 -7.81 -3.58 -18.61
CA ARG A 123 -8.69 -2.99 -19.62
C ARG A 123 -10.18 -3.28 -19.40
N ALA A 124 -10.53 -3.99 -18.33
CA ALA A 124 -11.92 -4.25 -18.01
C ALA A 124 -12.62 -2.93 -17.64
N VAL A 125 -13.79 -2.68 -18.25
CA VAL A 125 -14.69 -1.61 -17.79
C VAL A 125 -15.30 -2.09 -16.49
N LEU A 126 -14.88 -1.48 -15.38
CA LEU A 126 -15.38 -1.78 -14.05
C LEU A 126 -16.59 -0.89 -13.74
N ASP A 127 -17.68 -1.51 -13.27
CA ASP A 127 -18.70 -0.80 -12.53
C ASP A 127 -18.23 -0.55 -11.08
N LEU A 128 -19.06 0.11 -10.26
CA LEU A 128 -18.70 0.42 -8.87
C LEU A 128 -18.37 -0.84 -8.07
N GLU A 129 -19.13 -1.92 -8.24
CA GLU A 129 -18.93 -3.19 -7.56
C GLU A 129 -17.62 -3.87 -8.00
N GLY A 130 -17.33 -3.87 -9.30
CA GLY A 130 -16.07 -4.35 -9.85
C GLY A 130 -14.87 -3.57 -9.33
N LEU A 131 -14.99 -2.24 -9.22
CA LEU A 131 -13.94 -1.40 -8.64
C LEU A 131 -13.73 -1.70 -7.15
N ILE A 132 -14.79 -1.82 -6.36
CA ILE A 132 -14.72 -2.19 -4.94
C ILE A 132 -14.05 -3.56 -4.79
N ALA A 133 -14.41 -4.55 -5.61
CA ALA A 133 -13.83 -5.89 -5.55
C ALA A 133 -12.34 -5.91 -5.87
N VAL A 134 -11.88 -5.09 -6.84
CA VAL A 134 -10.46 -4.96 -7.16
C VAL A 134 -9.70 -4.23 -6.04
N GLN A 135 -10.26 -3.13 -5.53
CA GLN A 135 -9.64 -2.37 -4.43
C GLN A 135 -9.55 -3.19 -3.13
N ALA A 136 -10.57 -3.99 -2.81
CA ALA A 136 -10.57 -4.87 -1.64
C ALA A 136 -9.46 -5.94 -1.69
N LYS A 137 -8.98 -6.33 -2.89
CA LYS A 137 -7.82 -7.23 -3.01
C LYS A 137 -6.53 -6.52 -2.57
N MET A 138 -6.35 -5.26 -2.97
CA MET A 138 -5.15 -4.45 -2.68
C MET A 138 -5.15 -3.86 -1.28
N PHE A 139 -6.32 -3.58 -0.71
CA PHE A 139 -6.49 -2.94 0.59
C PHE A 139 -7.31 -3.83 1.54
N PRO A 140 -6.67 -4.81 2.21
CA PRO A 140 -7.35 -5.76 3.09
C PRO A 140 -8.19 -5.11 4.20
N THR A 141 -7.78 -3.94 4.70
CA THR A 141 -8.49 -3.19 5.74
C THR A 141 -9.89 -2.71 5.32
N LEU A 142 -10.20 -2.74 4.02
CA LEU A 142 -11.52 -2.36 3.48
C LEU A 142 -12.41 -3.58 3.17
N ARG A 143 -11.90 -4.82 3.26
CA ARG A 143 -12.64 -6.04 2.89
C ARG A 143 -13.92 -6.22 3.66
N GLY A 144 -13.95 -5.82 4.94
CA GLY A 144 -15.15 -5.83 5.76
C GLY A 144 -16.27 -4.95 5.21
N PHE A 145 -15.95 -3.91 4.44
CA PHE A 145 -16.97 -3.06 3.82
C PHE A 145 -17.36 -3.50 2.42
N ALA A 146 -16.50 -4.26 1.72
CA ALA A 146 -16.69 -4.58 0.30
C ALA A 146 -18.00 -5.32 0.00
N LYS A 147 -18.49 -6.14 0.92
CA LYS A 147 -19.77 -6.85 0.78
C LYS A 147 -20.98 -6.08 1.34
N ARG A 148 -20.74 -5.02 2.11
CA ARG A 148 -21.78 -4.23 2.76
C ARG A 148 -22.28 -3.15 1.80
N ARG A 149 -23.49 -3.34 1.28
CA ARG A 149 -24.15 -2.41 0.37
C ARG A 149 -24.74 -1.21 1.11
N ILE A 150 -23.88 -0.40 1.72
CA ILE A 150 -24.27 0.87 2.37
C ILE A 150 -24.41 1.95 1.28
N THR A 151 -25.35 1.76 0.36
CA THR A 151 -25.47 2.55 -0.88
C THR A 151 -26.40 3.76 -0.77
N ARG A 152 -27.13 3.88 0.34
CA ARG A 152 -28.11 4.95 0.58
C ARG A 152 -27.73 5.75 1.81
N LEU A 153 -27.97 7.07 1.75
CA LEU A 153 -27.94 7.93 2.92
C LEU A 153 -29.16 7.64 3.79
N VAL A 154 -28.90 7.21 5.03
CA VAL A 154 -29.92 6.84 6.01
C VAL A 154 -29.77 7.77 7.21
N ALA A 155 -30.89 8.31 7.70
CA ALA A 155 -30.90 9.07 8.94
C ALA A 155 -30.51 8.15 10.12
N PRO A 156 -29.82 8.65 11.15
CA PRO A 156 -29.52 7.82 12.32
C PRO A 156 -30.80 7.26 12.94
N SER A 157 -30.73 6.04 13.49
CA SER A 157 -31.85 5.41 14.17
C SER A 157 -32.42 6.34 15.26
N THR A 158 -33.71 6.23 15.59
CA THR A 158 -34.36 7.12 16.57
C THR A 158 -33.88 6.88 18.02
N GLY A 159 -33.39 5.68 18.32
CA GLY A 159 -32.86 5.30 19.63
C GLY A 159 -31.33 5.39 19.71
N ALA A 160 -30.71 4.34 20.29
CA ALA A 160 -29.26 4.20 20.26
C ALA A 160 -28.77 4.06 18.81
N PRO A 161 -27.79 4.85 18.37
CA PRO A 161 -27.32 4.85 16.98
C PRO A 161 -26.78 3.46 16.60
N LEU A 162 -27.14 3.00 15.41
CA LEU A 162 -26.59 1.75 14.87
C LEU A 162 -25.11 1.95 14.52
N PRO A 163 -24.32 0.87 14.45
CA PRO A 163 -22.88 0.99 14.18
C PRO A 163 -22.57 1.70 12.86
N ALA A 164 -23.34 1.44 11.80
CA ALA A 164 -23.14 2.06 10.50
C ALA A 164 -23.68 3.50 10.38
N ASP A 165 -24.57 3.93 11.29
CA ASP A 165 -25.27 5.23 11.19
C ASP A 165 -24.30 6.42 11.02
N PRO A 166 -24.73 7.52 10.38
CA PRO A 166 -23.94 8.75 10.35
C PRO A 166 -23.71 9.30 11.76
N ALA A 167 -22.70 10.14 11.92
CA ALA A 167 -22.40 10.79 13.20
C ALA A 167 -23.57 11.67 13.63
N LEU A 168 -23.91 11.64 14.91
CA LEU A 168 -24.98 12.48 15.44
C LEU A 168 -24.57 13.95 15.43
N THR A 169 -25.52 14.82 15.11
CA THR A 169 -25.41 16.25 15.42
C THR A 169 -25.44 16.45 16.95
N ALA A 170 -25.00 17.61 17.41
CA ALA A 170 -25.02 17.93 18.84
C ALA A 170 -26.45 17.88 19.42
N ASP A 171 -27.46 18.33 18.65
CA ASP A 171 -28.86 18.31 19.07
C ASP A 171 -29.45 16.90 19.10
N GLU A 172 -29.17 16.07 18.10
CA GLU A 172 -29.58 14.66 18.10
C GLU A 172 -28.92 13.88 19.23
N TRP A 173 -27.65 14.15 19.53
CA TRP A 173 -26.96 13.52 20.64
C TRP A 173 -27.55 13.98 21.99
N ARG A 174 -27.80 15.29 22.13
CA ARG A 174 -28.37 15.89 23.35
C ARG A 174 -29.74 15.32 23.66
N SER A 175 -30.64 15.26 22.69
CA SER A 175 -32.00 14.75 22.87
C SER A 175 -32.06 13.27 23.24
N ARG A 176 -30.99 12.51 22.95
CA ARG A 176 -30.89 11.07 23.26
C ARG A 176 -30.22 10.79 24.60
N PHE A 177 -29.19 11.57 24.95
CA PHE A 177 -28.28 11.21 26.04
C PHE A 177 -28.18 12.24 27.16
N ALA A 178 -28.63 13.48 26.94
CA ALA A 178 -28.49 14.59 27.88
C ALA A 178 -29.85 15.18 28.31
N THR A 179 -30.89 14.36 28.32
CA THR A 179 -32.24 14.75 28.75
C THR A 179 -32.75 13.86 29.88
N THR A 180 -33.53 14.45 30.79
CA THR A 180 -34.28 13.70 31.80
C THR A 180 -35.45 12.93 31.16
N PRO A 181 -36.08 11.97 31.87
CA PRO A 181 -37.32 11.34 31.40
C PRO A 181 -38.46 12.34 31.09
N GLY A 182 -38.42 13.54 31.67
CA GLY A 182 -39.36 14.64 31.39
C GLY A 182 -38.98 15.51 30.17
N GLY A 183 -37.91 15.16 29.43
CA GLY A 183 -37.48 15.85 28.21
C GLY A 183 -36.66 17.12 28.42
N SER A 184 -36.41 17.53 29.67
CA SER A 184 -35.57 18.69 29.98
C SER A 184 -34.08 18.33 29.87
N PHE A 185 -33.23 19.29 29.49
CA PHE A 185 -31.77 19.10 29.51
C PHE A 185 -31.28 18.75 30.93
N SER A 186 -30.33 17.82 31.01
CA SER A 186 -29.70 17.34 32.25
C SER A 186 -28.19 17.27 32.08
N GLU A 187 -27.47 18.09 32.85
CA GLU A 187 -26.01 18.06 32.88
C GLU A 187 -25.46 16.76 33.45
N VAL A 188 -26.17 16.16 34.42
CA VAL A 188 -25.80 14.87 35.00
C VAL A 188 -25.85 13.78 33.93
N CYS A 189 -26.93 13.72 33.15
CA CYS A 189 -27.05 12.75 32.05
C CYS A 189 -26.00 12.99 30.97
N ALA A 190 -25.71 14.27 30.65
CA ALA A 190 -24.65 14.62 29.72
C ALA A 190 -23.26 14.16 30.20
N GLN A 191 -22.98 14.36 31.50
CA GLN A 191 -21.72 13.94 32.11
C GLN A 191 -21.55 12.42 32.05
N GLU A 192 -22.56 11.66 32.46
CA GLU A 192 -22.54 10.19 32.36
C GLU A 192 -22.37 9.72 30.91
N ALA A 193 -23.02 10.37 29.96
CA ALA A 193 -22.92 10.02 28.55
C ALA A 193 -21.55 10.33 27.95
N PHE A 194 -20.92 11.44 28.35
CA PHE A 194 -19.54 11.74 27.97
C PHE A 194 -18.53 10.83 28.65
N GLU A 195 -18.75 10.43 29.89
CA GLU A 195 -17.92 9.47 30.61
C GLU A 195 -17.92 8.11 29.91
N ARG A 196 -19.06 7.63 29.41
CA ARG A 196 -19.14 6.40 28.60
C ARG A 196 -18.24 6.42 27.36
N GLN A 197 -17.89 7.59 26.82
CA GLN A 197 -16.98 7.71 25.68
C GLN A 197 -15.52 7.41 26.05
N LEU A 198 -15.16 7.42 27.35
CA LEU A 198 -13.80 7.10 27.81
C LEU A 198 -13.52 5.59 27.79
N GLY A 199 -14.58 4.76 27.81
CA GLY A 199 -14.46 3.31 27.91
C GLY A 199 -14.06 2.86 29.32
N PRO A 200 -13.50 1.67 29.51
CA PRO A 200 -13.01 1.22 30.81
C PRO A 200 -11.66 1.86 31.16
N HIS A 201 -11.34 1.89 32.46
CA HIS A 201 -10.03 2.33 32.93
C HIS A 201 -8.89 1.54 32.29
N TYR A 202 -7.82 2.24 31.94
CA TYR A 202 -6.56 1.62 31.58
C TYR A 202 -5.86 1.22 32.88
N THR A 203 -6.10 -0.03 33.30
CA THR A 203 -5.60 -0.56 34.57
C THR A 203 -4.14 -0.99 34.47
N THR A 204 -3.50 -1.23 35.62
CA THR A 204 -2.15 -1.85 35.70
C THR A 204 -2.09 -3.26 35.10
N ALA A 205 -3.23 -3.91 34.83
CA ALA A 205 -3.28 -5.18 34.08
C ALA A 205 -2.95 -5.01 32.59
N GLY A 206 -2.81 -3.76 32.12
CA GLY A 206 -2.29 -3.44 30.81
C GLY A 206 -3.28 -3.72 29.67
N PRO A 207 -2.78 -3.74 28.42
CA PRO A 207 -3.64 -3.83 27.22
C PRO A 207 -4.47 -5.12 27.16
N VAL A 208 -4.01 -6.23 27.76
CA VAL A 208 -4.70 -7.54 27.70
C VAL A 208 -6.02 -7.56 28.48
N ALA A 209 -6.19 -6.68 29.46
CA ALA A 209 -7.43 -6.58 30.24
C ALA A 209 -8.49 -5.67 29.59
N THR A 210 -8.20 -5.09 28.42
CA THR A 210 -9.10 -4.16 27.73
C THR A 210 -10.10 -4.88 26.83
N PRO A 211 -11.17 -4.22 26.34
CA PRO A 211 -12.12 -4.84 25.41
C PRO A 211 -11.43 -5.36 24.13
N PRO A 212 -11.94 -6.42 23.49
CA PRO A 212 -11.29 -7.06 22.34
C PRO A 212 -10.89 -6.10 21.21
N ALA A 213 -11.73 -5.12 20.88
CA ALA A 213 -11.41 -4.12 19.85
C ALA A 213 -10.20 -3.26 20.25
N ALA A 214 -10.11 -2.87 21.52
CA ALA A 214 -8.98 -2.12 22.06
C ALA A 214 -7.70 -2.95 22.03
N GLN A 215 -7.76 -4.25 22.37
CA GLN A 215 -6.59 -5.14 22.31
C GLN A 215 -5.97 -5.20 20.90
N VAL A 216 -6.80 -5.39 19.88
CA VAL A 216 -6.35 -5.41 18.48
C VAL A 216 -5.70 -4.08 18.08
N LEU A 217 -6.28 -2.96 18.51
CA LEU A 217 -5.74 -1.63 18.22
C LEU A 217 -4.44 -1.33 18.98
N PHE A 218 -4.32 -1.74 20.24
CA PHE A 218 -3.06 -1.63 20.98
C PHE A 218 -1.94 -2.38 20.26
N ALA A 219 -2.19 -3.63 19.86
CA ALA A 219 -1.23 -4.41 19.10
C ALA A 219 -0.87 -3.73 17.77
N ALA A 220 -1.87 -3.34 16.97
CA ALA A 220 -1.65 -2.72 15.66
C ALA A 220 -0.89 -1.39 15.76
N PHE A 221 -1.24 -0.52 16.70
CA PHE A 221 -0.59 0.79 16.85
C PHE A 221 0.83 0.66 17.41
N ALA A 222 1.06 -0.27 18.34
CA ALA A 222 2.40 -0.55 18.84
C ALA A 222 3.30 -1.15 17.75
N LEU A 223 2.80 -2.11 16.95
CA LEU A 223 3.52 -2.65 15.80
C LEU A 223 3.87 -1.54 14.79
N HIS A 224 2.92 -0.64 14.52
CA HIS A 224 3.16 0.49 13.63
C HIS A 224 4.25 1.42 14.19
N LYS A 225 4.18 1.79 15.47
CA LYS A 225 5.20 2.60 16.16
C LYS A 225 6.59 1.95 16.09
N LEU A 226 6.66 0.63 16.26
CA LEU A 226 7.87 -0.20 16.08
C LEU A 226 8.35 -0.31 14.62
N LYS A 227 7.71 0.39 13.67
CA LYS A 227 8.00 0.36 12.23
C LYS A 227 7.73 -1.01 11.58
N ARG A 228 7.01 -1.90 12.26
CA ARG A 228 6.51 -3.19 11.76
C ARG A 228 5.17 -3.01 11.03
N ARG A 229 5.17 -2.12 10.03
CA ARG A 229 3.95 -1.65 9.35
C ARG A 229 3.18 -2.76 8.67
N ASP A 230 3.88 -3.71 8.04
CA ASP A 230 3.25 -4.81 7.32
C ASP A 230 2.46 -5.74 8.25
N GLU A 231 2.99 -5.98 9.45
CA GLU A 231 2.31 -6.79 10.48
C GLU A 231 1.11 -6.07 11.07
N ALA A 232 1.24 -4.77 11.34
CA ALA A 232 0.11 -3.93 11.78
C ALA A 232 -1.02 -3.93 10.74
N MET A 233 -0.69 -3.72 9.47
CA MET A 233 -1.67 -3.71 8.37
C MET A 233 -2.27 -5.09 8.10
N THR A 234 -1.49 -6.16 8.29
CA THR A 234 -1.99 -7.54 8.21
C THR A 234 -3.01 -7.82 9.30
N LEU A 235 -2.73 -7.46 10.56
CA LEU A 235 -3.65 -7.64 11.68
C LEU A 235 -4.95 -6.86 11.48
N LEU A 236 -4.87 -5.59 11.06
CA LEU A 236 -6.05 -4.77 10.76
C LEU A 236 -6.82 -5.29 9.52
N GLY A 237 -6.11 -5.83 8.54
CA GLY A 237 -6.68 -6.50 7.39
C GLY A 237 -7.48 -7.75 7.77
N GLN A 238 -6.91 -8.61 8.62
CA GLN A 238 -7.56 -9.80 9.16
C GLN A 238 -8.81 -9.43 9.99
N LEU A 239 -8.73 -8.38 10.82
CA LEU A 239 -9.89 -7.85 11.54
C LEU A 239 -11.02 -7.46 10.57
N SER A 240 -10.69 -6.73 9.51
CA SER A 240 -11.68 -6.28 8.52
C SER A 240 -12.29 -7.44 7.75
N GLU A 241 -11.44 -8.35 7.26
CA GLU A 241 -11.86 -9.52 6.49
C GLU A 241 -12.71 -10.49 7.31
N GLY A 242 -12.31 -10.79 8.54
CA GLY A 242 -13.07 -11.67 9.44
C GLY A 242 -14.45 -11.12 9.81
N LEU A 243 -14.70 -9.83 9.56
CA LEU A 243 -16.00 -9.19 9.76
C LEU A 243 -16.83 -9.06 8.48
N ALA A 244 -16.34 -9.49 7.32
CA ALA A 244 -17.03 -9.29 6.04
C ALA A 244 -18.41 -9.97 5.98
N ASP A 245 -18.57 -11.14 6.62
CA ASP A 245 -19.79 -11.95 6.60
C ASP A 245 -20.29 -12.29 8.01
N ALA A 246 -20.34 -11.29 8.90
CA ALA A 246 -20.76 -11.50 10.29
C ALA A 246 -22.24 -11.93 10.46
N GLY A 247 -23.06 -11.90 9.40
CA GLY A 247 -24.44 -12.37 9.40
C GLY A 247 -25.43 -11.49 10.19
N LEU A 248 -24.99 -10.33 10.66
CA LEU A 248 -25.78 -9.37 11.46
C LEU A 248 -26.22 -8.14 10.66
N ASP A 249 -25.90 -8.11 9.36
CA ASP A 249 -26.21 -7.02 8.46
C ASP A 249 -27.71 -6.99 8.10
N GLY A 250 -28.30 -5.80 8.18
CA GLY A 250 -29.59 -5.48 7.56
C GLY A 250 -29.40 -4.54 6.37
N ASP A 251 -30.50 -3.91 5.94
CA ASP A 251 -30.53 -3.05 4.76
C ASP A 251 -29.58 -1.84 4.82
N THR A 252 -29.17 -1.43 6.03
CA THR A 252 -28.37 -0.22 6.28
C THR A 252 -27.06 -0.52 7.01
N GLY A 253 -26.63 -1.78 7.04
CA GLY A 253 -25.45 -2.26 7.78
C GLY A 253 -25.81 -3.09 9.02
N PRO A 254 -24.86 -3.32 9.94
CA PRO A 254 -25.09 -4.16 11.13
C PRO A 254 -26.21 -3.62 12.01
N LYS A 255 -27.15 -4.49 12.39
CA LYS A 255 -28.25 -4.13 13.31
C LYS A 255 -27.80 -4.00 14.76
N VAL A 256 -26.63 -4.54 15.08
CA VAL A 256 -25.98 -4.49 16.39
C VAL A 256 -24.47 -4.40 16.19
N SER A 257 -23.74 -3.99 17.23
CA SER A 257 -22.28 -4.01 17.20
C SER A 257 -21.74 -5.41 16.88
N LEU A 258 -20.78 -5.45 15.95
CA LEU A 258 -20.07 -6.67 15.59
C LEU A 258 -19.10 -7.06 16.70
N LYS A 259 -18.65 -8.32 16.68
CA LYS A 259 -17.67 -8.86 17.64
C LYS A 259 -16.37 -9.17 16.93
N VAL A 260 -15.25 -8.88 17.59
CA VAL A 260 -13.92 -9.22 17.08
C VAL A 260 -13.83 -10.74 16.87
N PRO A 261 -13.40 -11.23 15.70
CA PRO A 261 -13.15 -12.66 15.46
C PRO A 261 -12.13 -13.24 16.45
N ALA A 262 -12.38 -14.45 16.94
CA ALA A 262 -11.59 -15.06 18.02
C ALA A 262 -10.14 -15.35 17.62
N ASP A 263 -9.92 -15.72 16.36
CA ASP A 263 -8.60 -15.91 15.75
C ASP A 263 -7.81 -14.60 15.69
N VAL A 264 -8.45 -13.51 15.25
CA VAL A 264 -7.84 -12.17 15.21
C VAL A 264 -7.49 -11.68 16.62
N LEU A 265 -8.41 -11.89 17.58
CA LEU A 265 -8.16 -11.54 18.98
C LEU A 265 -6.95 -12.32 19.54
N LYS A 266 -6.87 -13.61 19.24
CA LYS A 266 -5.72 -14.44 19.66
C LYS A 266 -4.41 -13.91 19.06
N THR A 267 -4.39 -13.62 17.76
CA THR A 267 -3.19 -13.04 17.11
C THR A 267 -2.80 -11.71 17.74
N ALA A 268 -3.77 -10.84 18.06
CA ALA A 268 -3.48 -9.60 18.79
C ALA A 268 -2.88 -9.87 20.17
N GLN A 269 -3.42 -10.84 20.92
CA GLN A 269 -2.91 -11.23 22.24
C GLN A 269 -1.47 -11.79 22.16
N ASP A 270 -1.16 -12.56 21.12
CA ASP A 270 0.20 -13.06 20.89
C ASP A 270 1.19 -11.89 20.68
N PHE A 271 0.80 -10.86 19.92
CA PHE A 271 1.60 -9.63 19.81
C PHE A 271 1.70 -8.85 21.12
N LEU A 272 0.60 -8.74 21.88
CA LEU A 272 0.60 -8.06 23.19
C LEU A 272 1.45 -8.79 24.24
N ALA A 273 1.69 -10.09 24.06
CA ALA A 273 2.59 -10.86 24.92
C ALA A 273 4.08 -10.57 24.64
N ALA A 274 4.41 -9.96 23.49
CA ALA A 274 5.80 -9.67 23.14
C ALA A 274 6.38 -8.54 24.01
N PRO A 275 7.56 -8.71 24.65
CA PRO A 275 8.13 -7.72 25.56
C PRO A 275 8.37 -6.33 24.94
N GLU A 276 8.77 -6.29 23.68
CA GLU A 276 8.99 -5.03 22.94
C GLU A 276 7.68 -4.26 22.72
N VAL A 277 6.58 -4.96 22.44
CA VAL A 277 5.25 -4.37 22.26
C VAL A 277 4.75 -3.84 23.60
N GLN A 278 4.90 -4.61 24.69
CA GLN A 278 4.54 -4.17 26.04
C GLN A 278 5.29 -2.90 26.45
N THR A 279 6.61 -2.87 26.20
CA THR A 279 7.45 -1.72 26.51
C THR A 279 7.01 -0.48 25.72
N THR A 280 6.73 -0.65 24.43
CA THR A 280 6.25 0.42 23.53
C THR A 280 4.91 0.99 24.00
N ILE A 281 3.99 0.11 24.40
CA ILE A 281 2.68 0.50 24.93
C ILE A 281 2.86 1.26 26.25
N ALA A 282 3.64 0.72 27.20
CA ALA A 282 3.87 1.35 28.50
C ALA A 282 4.44 2.78 28.38
N GLN A 283 5.46 2.96 27.54
CA GLN A 283 6.09 4.27 27.28
C GLN A 283 5.09 5.35 26.82
N SER A 284 4.04 4.94 26.11
CA SER A 284 3.04 5.84 25.54
C SER A 284 1.83 5.99 26.47
N CYS A 285 1.39 4.89 27.08
CA CYS A 285 0.08 4.75 27.70
C CYS A 285 0.06 4.94 29.22
N ASP A 286 1.19 4.80 29.93
CA ASP A 286 1.23 4.86 31.41
C ASP A 286 0.82 6.24 31.98
N ARG A 287 0.75 7.26 31.12
CA ARG A 287 0.26 8.61 31.45
C ARG A 287 -1.25 8.76 31.33
N HIS A 288 -1.98 7.68 31.07
CA HIS A 288 -3.42 7.72 30.79
C HIS A 288 -4.19 6.76 31.70
N GLY A 289 -5.30 7.23 32.27
CA GLY A 289 -6.16 6.49 33.18
C GLY A 289 -7.29 5.73 32.49
N TRP A 290 -7.51 5.95 31.19
CA TRP A 290 -8.62 5.37 30.42
C TRP A 290 -8.14 4.73 29.14
N THR A 291 -8.79 3.62 28.76
CA THR A 291 -8.39 2.81 27.60
C THR A 291 -8.41 3.63 26.31
N THR A 292 -9.46 4.44 26.12
CA THR A 292 -9.61 5.27 24.92
C THR A 292 -8.52 6.33 24.85
N THR A 293 -8.21 7.01 25.96
CA THR A 293 -7.20 8.07 25.96
C THR A 293 -5.78 7.52 25.81
N ALA A 294 -5.49 6.34 26.38
CA ALA A 294 -4.27 5.59 26.12
C ALA A 294 -4.09 5.24 24.63
N LEU A 295 -5.13 4.69 23.98
CA LEU A 295 -5.09 4.40 22.54
C LEU A 295 -4.95 5.66 21.68
N MET A 296 -5.58 6.77 22.08
CA MET A 296 -5.44 8.05 21.38
C MET A 296 -3.98 8.51 21.38
N THR A 297 -3.30 8.46 22.52
CA THR A 297 -1.86 8.79 22.60
C THR A 297 -1.02 7.81 21.81
N LEU A 298 -1.24 6.51 21.94
CA LEU A 298 -0.46 5.51 21.21
C LEU A 298 -0.60 5.67 19.69
N LEU A 299 -1.78 6.03 19.19
CA LEU A 299 -1.99 6.33 17.77
C LEU A 299 -1.23 7.59 17.33
N CYS A 300 -1.25 8.66 18.13
CA CYS A 300 -0.46 9.86 17.84
C CYS A 300 1.04 9.54 17.80
N ASP A 301 1.55 8.84 18.81
CA ASP A 301 2.97 8.44 18.86
C ASP A 301 3.36 7.56 17.67
N ALA A 302 2.51 6.59 17.30
CA ALA A 302 2.74 5.74 16.13
C ALA A 302 2.80 6.55 14.83
N ARG A 303 1.93 7.56 14.68
CA ARG A 303 1.92 8.47 13.51
C ARG A 303 3.17 9.35 13.45
N PHE A 304 3.65 9.78 14.61
CA PHE A 304 4.83 10.63 14.73
C PHE A 304 6.11 9.84 14.40
N GLU A 305 6.30 8.65 14.99
CA GLU A 305 7.54 7.87 14.82
C GLU A 305 7.62 7.10 13.51
N ALA A 306 6.48 6.59 13.04
CA ALA A 306 6.43 5.66 11.92
C ALA A 306 5.55 6.14 10.77
N GLY A 307 5.17 7.42 10.74
CA GLY A 307 4.44 8.02 9.63
C GLY A 307 2.96 7.61 9.57
N VAL A 308 2.32 7.91 8.45
CA VAL A 308 0.85 7.89 8.30
C VAL A 308 0.23 6.53 8.68
N LEU A 309 -0.63 6.56 9.71
CA LEU A 309 -1.62 5.52 10.02
C LEU A 309 -3.01 6.14 9.99
N ALA A 310 -3.62 6.14 8.81
CA ALA A 310 -4.86 6.84 8.54
C ALA A 310 -6.09 6.08 9.07
N PRO A 311 -7.16 6.78 9.49
CA PRO A 311 -8.39 6.14 9.97
C PRO A 311 -8.98 5.03 9.07
N PRO A 312 -8.91 5.10 7.71
CA PRO A 312 -9.36 4.00 6.85
C PRO A 312 -8.69 2.64 7.12
N ALA A 313 -7.49 2.61 7.70
CA ALA A 313 -6.81 1.36 8.06
C ALA A 313 -7.55 0.57 9.15
N PHE A 314 -8.34 1.24 9.99
CA PHE A 314 -9.10 0.62 11.08
C PHE A 314 -10.57 1.05 11.08
N ALA A 315 -11.11 1.48 9.92
CA ALA A 315 -12.50 1.95 9.81
C ALA A 315 -13.54 0.93 10.26
N ILE A 316 -13.24 -0.37 10.14
CA ILE A 316 -14.14 -1.45 10.56
C ILE A 316 -14.46 -1.39 12.06
N VAL A 317 -13.60 -0.76 12.87
CA VAL A 317 -13.84 -0.55 14.31
C VAL A 317 -15.13 0.22 14.55
N LYS A 318 -15.55 1.11 13.64
CA LYS A 318 -16.85 1.79 13.74
C LYS A 318 -18.01 0.80 13.91
N LEU A 319 -17.92 -0.37 13.27
CA LEU A 319 -18.95 -1.42 13.32
C LEU A 319 -18.90 -2.26 14.59
N ILE A 320 -17.82 -2.17 15.38
CA ILE A 320 -17.56 -2.94 16.60
C ILE A 320 -17.79 -2.05 17.82
N ASP A 321 -17.10 -0.91 17.86
CA ASP A 321 -17.06 0.06 18.94
C ASP A 321 -17.07 1.49 18.34
N ARG A 322 -18.29 2.02 18.22
CA ARG A 322 -18.56 3.33 17.62
C ARG A 322 -17.95 4.49 18.42
N PRO A 323 -18.08 4.58 19.76
CA PRO A 323 -17.38 5.59 20.55
C PRO A 323 -15.86 5.57 20.36
N LEU A 324 -15.24 4.38 20.42
CA LEU A 324 -13.79 4.25 20.24
C LEU A 324 -13.35 4.71 18.85
N TRP A 325 -14.08 4.33 17.81
CA TRP A 325 -13.82 4.80 16.45
C TRP A 325 -13.84 6.33 16.36
N TYR A 326 -14.87 7.00 16.88
CA TYR A 326 -14.94 8.46 16.80
C TYR A 326 -13.87 9.15 17.62
N ALA A 327 -13.49 8.60 18.77
CA ALA A 327 -12.37 9.11 19.56
C ALA A 327 -11.07 9.10 18.75
N LEU A 328 -10.73 7.97 18.12
CA LEU A 328 -9.52 7.82 17.31
C LEU A 328 -9.58 8.61 15.99
N HIS A 329 -10.73 8.66 15.34
CA HIS A 329 -10.95 9.46 14.13
C HIS A 329 -10.89 10.98 14.42
N SER A 330 -11.14 11.40 15.66
CA SER A 330 -11.09 12.82 16.04
C SER A 330 -9.67 13.39 16.14
N LEU A 331 -8.65 12.54 16.03
CA LEU A 331 -7.23 12.91 16.07
C LEU A 331 -6.75 13.38 14.70
N GLY A 332 -6.00 14.49 14.71
CA GLY A 332 -5.26 15.02 13.56
C GLY A 332 -3.94 14.27 13.31
N TYR A 333 -3.10 14.88 12.48
CA TYR A 333 -1.73 14.43 12.31
C TYR A 333 -0.87 15.14 13.37
N PRO A 334 0.00 14.43 14.10
CA PRO A 334 0.88 15.06 15.07
C PRO A 334 1.78 16.09 14.39
N SER A 335 1.80 17.32 14.91
CA SER A 335 2.69 18.38 14.44
C SER A 335 3.56 18.91 15.59
N GLU A 336 4.52 19.79 15.31
CA GLU A 336 5.27 20.49 16.37
C GLU A 336 4.35 21.34 17.28
N ASN A 337 3.14 21.67 16.80
CA ASN A 337 2.11 22.38 17.54
C ASN A 337 1.04 21.40 18.05
N PRO A 338 0.95 21.16 19.38
CA PRO A 338 -0.02 20.24 19.98
C PRO A 338 -1.49 20.57 19.69
N ASN A 339 -1.79 21.81 19.27
CA ASN A 339 -3.15 22.21 18.91
C ASN A 339 -3.60 21.71 17.53
N GLU A 340 -2.66 21.30 16.67
CA GLU A 340 -2.94 20.76 15.33
C GLU A 340 -3.14 19.24 15.33
N ASP A 341 -2.80 18.58 16.44
CA ASP A 341 -2.96 17.14 16.65
C ASP A 341 -4.42 16.71 16.73
N VAL A 342 -5.37 17.65 16.58
CA VAL A 342 -6.79 17.42 16.81
C VAL A 342 -7.64 17.97 15.68
N HIS A 343 -8.62 17.18 15.25
CA HIS A 343 -9.52 17.58 14.17
C HIS A 343 -10.29 18.87 14.57
N PRO A 344 -10.36 19.90 13.71
CA PRO A 344 -10.94 21.20 14.06
C PRO A 344 -12.45 21.14 14.35
N ASN A 345 -13.13 20.11 13.83
CA ASN A 345 -14.55 19.87 14.10
C ASN A 345 -14.77 18.42 14.56
N PRO A 346 -14.56 18.10 15.85
CA PRO A 346 -14.85 16.75 16.36
C PRO A 346 -16.34 16.47 16.33
N ARG A 347 -16.69 15.21 16.11
CA ARG A 347 -18.06 14.76 16.35
C ARG A 347 -18.35 14.76 17.85
N ILE A 348 -19.58 15.09 18.22
CA ILE A 348 -20.01 15.13 19.63
C ILE A 348 -19.81 13.78 20.35
N GLU A 349 -19.83 12.69 19.59
CA GLU A 349 -19.57 11.32 20.04
C GLU A 349 -18.12 11.07 20.48
N ALA A 350 -17.20 12.01 20.27
CA ALA A 350 -15.81 11.96 20.74
C ALA A 350 -15.48 13.08 21.75
N ALA A 351 -16.41 13.97 22.05
CA ALA A 351 -16.12 15.19 22.80
C ALA A 351 -15.65 14.92 24.24
N GLY A 352 -16.25 13.93 24.91
CA GLY A 352 -15.85 13.51 26.26
C GLY A 352 -14.45 12.92 26.27
N ALA A 353 -14.18 11.97 25.37
CA ALA A 353 -12.85 11.36 25.22
C ALA A 353 -11.76 12.40 24.95
N ARG A 354 -12.03 13.35 24.05
CA ARG A 354 -11.10 14.45 23.73
C ARG A 354 -10.85 15.40 24.90
N ALA A 355 -11.91 15.80 25.60
CA ALA A 355 -11.79 16.71 26.74
C ALA A 355 -10.88 16.10 27.80
N HIS A 356 -11.11 14.84 28.13
CA HIS A 356 -10.31 14.11 29.10
C HIS A 356 -8.87 13.90 28.63
N TRP A 357 -8.68 13.39 27.40
CA TRP A 357 -7.36 13.13 26.82
C TRP A 357 -6.49 14.39 26.79
N SER A 358 -7.07 15.55 26.42
CA SER A 358 -6.33 16.81 26.42
C SER A 358 -5.84 17.22 27.81
N GLU A 359 -6.60 16.94 28.86
CA GLU A 359 -6.21 17.24 30.23
C GLU A 359 -5.14 16.28 30.76
N GLU A 360 -5.23 14.99 30.41
CA GLU A 360 -4.15 14.03 30.71
C GLU A 360 -2.85 14.40 30.00
N GLN A 361 -2.91 14.79 28.72
CA GLN A 361 -1.75 15.27 27.96
C GLN A 361 -1.14 16.54 28.58
N ARG A 362 -1.98 17.48 29.04
CA ARG A 362 -1.55 18.72 29.69
C ARG A 362 -0.86 18.45 31.03
N LEU A 363 -1.39 17.54 31.83
CA LEU A 363 -0.87 17.21 33.16
C LEU A 363 0.21 16.12 33.16
N ARG A 364 0.38 15.40 32.03
CA ARG A 364 1.34 14.30 31.84
C ARG A 364 1.23 13.19 32.89
N ARG A 365 0.01 12.92 33.37
CA ARG A 365 -0.27 11.89 34.37
C ARG A 365 -1.67 11.31 34.15
N PRO A 366 -1.92 10.05 34.57
CA PRO A 366 -3.24 9.46 34.44
C PRO A 366 -4.26 10.19 35.34
N LEU A 367 -5.46 10.40 34.82
CA LEU A 367 -6.60 10.95 35.56
C LEU A 367 -7.73 9.92 35.61
N TYR A 368 -8.00 9.36 36.79
CA TYR A 368 -9.07 8.38 36.96
C TYR A 368 -10.45 9.03 37.16
N ILE A 369 -10.50 10.32 37.50
CA ILE A 369 -11.75 11.07 37.62
C ILE A 369 -12.02 11.76 36.27
N PRO A 370 -13.18 11.55 35.63
CA PRO A 370 -13.51 12.16 34.35
C PRO A 370 -13.46 13.70 34.39
N VAL A 371 -12.51 14.30 33.67
CA VAL A 371 -12.48 15.74 33.37
C VAL A 371 -13.20 16.04 32.05
N LEU A 372 -14.41 16.61 32.14
CA LEU A 372 -15.35 16.73 31.01
C LEU A 372 -15.83 18.17 30.75
N ASP A 373 -15.31 19.16 31.48
CA ASP A 373 -15.80 20.55 31.45
C ASP A 373 -15.79 21.16 30.04
N ARG A 374 -14.75 20.87 29.24
CA ARG A 374 -14.65 21.34 27.85
C ARG A 374 -15.79 20.77 26.98
N ALA A 375 -16.10 19.48 27.13
CA ALA A 375 -17.18 18.84 26.38
C ALA A 375 -18.55 19.43 26.78
N LEU A 376 -18.79 19.61 28.08
CA LEU A 376 -20.02 20.21 28.59
C LEU A 376 -20.18 21.67 28.14
N SER A 377 -19.10 22.46 28.15
CA SER A 377 -19.13 23.85 27.68
C SER A 377 -19.49 23.96 26.19
N THR A 378 -18.98 23.03 25.36
CA THR A 378 -19.29 22.97 23.93
C THR A 378 -20.79 22.69 23.75
N LEU A 379 -21.34 21.72 24.47
CA LEU A 379 -22.76 21.36 24.40
C LEU A 379 -23.67 22.52 24.83
N ARG A 380 -23.29 23.29 25.86
CA ARG A 380 -24.02 24.49 26.32
C ARG A 380 -24.01 25.61 25.28
N SER A 381 -22.89 25.82 24.57
CA SER A 381 -22.76 26.88 23.57
C SER A 381 -23.66 26.67 22.35
N THR A 382 -23.79 25.42 21.91
CA THR A 382 -24.68 25.05 20.80
C THR A 382 -26.15 25.30 21.13
N TRP A 383 -26.56 25.06 22.39
CA TRP A 383 -27.93 25.32 22.84
C TRP A 383 -28.33 26.79 22.72
N LYS A 384 -27.49 27.72 23.19
CA LYS A 384 -27.77 29.16 23.16
C LYS A 384 -27.87 29.75 21.74
N THR A 385 -27.40 29.03 20.74
CA THR A 385 -27.39 29.49 19.34
C THR A 385 -28.65 29.05 18.59
N VAL A 386 -29.41 28.08 19.13
CA VAL A 386 -30.60 27.48 18.51
C VAL A 386 -31.90 27.89 19.24
N SER A 387 -31.81 28.36 20.49
CA SER A 387 -32.89 29.05 21.22
C SER A 387 -32.95 30.52 20.86
#